data_AF-A0A529Y512-F1
#
_entry.id   AF-A0A529Y512-F1
#
_cell.length_a   1.000
_cell.length_b   1.000
_cell.length_c   1.000
_cell.angle_alpha   90.00
_cell.angle_beta   90.00
_cell.angle_gamma   90.00
#
_symmetry.space_group_name_H-M   'P 1'
#
loop_
_entity.id
_entity.type
_entity.pdbx_description
1 polymer ?
#
loop_
_entity_poly.entity_id
_entity_poly.type
_entity_poly.pdbx_seq_one_letter_code
_entity_poly.pdbx_strand_id
1 'polypeptide(L)'
;FEALLEGWKHGLRNTWWVVDYNRQSLDAVVREGLWQRFESLFRNFGWEVVILKHGTLQQAAFEEEGGEKLRTWIDACPNQLYSALTFQGGAAWRRRLLDDLGDQGPVTRLIEKRSDEELAALMANLGGHDLATIVDAFEEARGHNRPTCFIAYTIKGFGLPLAGHKDNHAGLMTPSQVEALRQVMGVREGCEWDRFEGLAYDEAEIRSYLASTPFAKAAARRHPAPAIPVPARIDVASQAAMSTQQGFGLLMHDIAKSDSDFAKRIVTTSPDVTVSTNLGA
;
A
#
# COMPACT_ATOMS: atom_id res chain seq x y z
N PHE A 1 0.12 -1.80 13.89
CA PHE A 1 1.30 -1.69 14.77
C PHE A 1 1.17 -2.61 15.99
N GLU A 2 0.15 -2.46 16.83
CA GLU A 2 0.05 -3.20 18.11
C GLU A 2 0.13 -4.73 17.95
N ALA A 3 -0.43 -5.27 16.87
CA ALA A 3 -0.36 -6.70 16.55
C ALA A 3 0.99 -7.20 15.99
N LEU A 4 1.98 -6.33 15.76
CA LEU A 4 3.31 -6.77 15.27
C LEU A 4 4.02 -7.67 16.28
N LEU A 5 3.82 -7.41 17.59
CA LEU A 5 4.36 -8.25 18.66
C LEU A 5 3.78 -9.67 18.61
N GLU A 6 2.47 -9.80 18.39
CA GLU A 6 1.82 -11.10 18.23
C GLU A 6 2.32 -11.84 16.99
N GLY A 7 2.51 -11.11 15.88
CA GLY A 7 3.11 -11.65 14.67
C GLY A 7 4.50 -12.23 14.92
N TRP A 8 5.36 -11.50 15.66
CA TRP A 8 6.68 -11.99 16.05
C TRP A 8 6.59 -13.22 16.98
N LYS A 9 5.77 -13.16 18.02
CA LYS A 9 5.58 -14.23 19.01
C LYS A 9 5.12 -15.55 18.39
N HIS A 10 4.25 -15.47 17.37
CA HIS A 10 3.67 -16.63 16.70
C HIS A 10 4.33 -16.97 15.36
N GLY A 11 5.45 -16.31 15.01
CA GLY A 11 6.23 -16.63 13.82
C GLY A 11 5.52 -16.34 12.49
N LEU A 12 4.87 -15.18 12.39
CA LEU A 12 4.19 -14.71 11.17
C LEU A 12 5.13 -14.74 9.96
N ARG A 13 4.62 -15.29 8.86
CA ARG A 13 5.31 -15.47 7.57
C ARG A 13 4.34 -15.17 6.43
N ASN A 14 4.85 -15.11 5.20
CA ASN A 14 4.05 -14.97 3.98
C ASN A 14 3.07 -13.79 4.04
N THR A 15 3.48 -12.69 4.66
CA THR A 15 2.63 -11.52 4.87
C THR A 15 3.35 -10.29 4.37
N TRP A 16 2.67 -9.54 3.50
CA TRP A 16 3.15 -8.25 3.03
C TRP A 16 2.31 -7.13 3.61
N TRP A 17 2.97 -6.09 4.09
CA TRP A 17 2.35 -4.83 4.48
C TRP A 17 2.78 -3.76 3.48
N VAL A 18 1.83 -3.17 2.77
CA VAL A 18 2.12 -2.10 1.81
C VAL A 18 1.64 -0.77 2.41
N VAL A 19 2.58 0.11 2.73
CA VAL A 19 2.31 1.45 3.25
C VAL A 19 2.42 2.44 2.09
N ASP A 20 1.28 3.00 1.69
CA ASP A 20 1.24 4.15 0.80
C ASP A 20 1.66 5.41 1.58
N TYR A 21 2.90 5.85 1.40
CA TYR A 21 3.48 7.03 2.03
C TYR A 21 3.39 8.25 1.10
N ASN A 22 2.16 8.73 0.89
CA ASN A 22 1.85 9.92 0.10
C ASN A 22 2.13 11.26 0.82
N ARG A 23 2.68 11.20 2.05
CA ARG A 23 3.08 12.35 2.90
C ARG A 23 1.92 13.23 3.38
N GLN A 24 0.67 12.87 3.14
CA GLN A 24 -0.51 13.62 3.57
C GLN A 24 -1.48 12.74 4.37
N SER A 25 -2.12 13.31 5.38
CA SER A 25 -3.29 12.74 6.05
C SER A 25 -4.58 13.32 5.45
N LEU A 26 -5.71 13.17 6.14
CA LEU A 26 -6.99 13.74 5.71
C LEU A 26 -6.96 15.28 5.83
N ASP A 27 -6.45 15.81 6.95
CA ASP A 27 -6.49 17.24 7.29
C ASP A 27 -5.11 17.93 7.36
N ALA A 28 -4.01 17.20 7.18
CA ALA A 28 -2.67 17.76 7.35
C ALA A 28 -1.59 17.02 6.54
N VAL A 29 -0.40 17.61 6.45
CA VAL A 29 0.80 16.92 5.96
C VAL A 29 1.41 16.10 7.11
N VAL A 30 1.82 14.87 6.82
CA VAL A 30 2.40 13.95 7.81
C VAL A 30 3.72 14.53 8.35
N ARG A 31 3.91 14.42 9.67
CA ARG A 31 5.12 14.89 10.36
C ARG A 31 6.37 14.21 9.79
N GLU A 32 7.42 15.01 9.59
CA GLU A 32 8.74 14.51 9.24
C GLU A 32 9.23 13.45 10.24
N GLY A 33 9.98 12.47 9.76
CA GLY A 33 10.48 11.40 10.62
C GLY A 33 9.56 10.19 10.77
N LEU A 34 8.29 10.25 10.31
CA LEU A 34 7.33 9.16 10.57
C LEU A 34 7.74 7.85 9.86
N TRP A 35 8.25 7.94 8.64
CA TRP A 35 8.67 6.75 7.91
C TRP A 35 9.84 6.01 8.60
N GLN A 36 10.80 6.73 9.20
CA GLN A 36 11.89 6.12 9.99
C GLN A 36 11.37 5.41 11.23
N ARG A 37 10.28 5.92 11.83
CA ARG A 37 9.59 5.27 12.95
C ARG A 37 8.95 3.97 12.50
N PHE A 38 8.27 3.96 11.35
CA PHE A 38 7.73 2.73 10.76
C PHE A 38 8.84 1.74 10.44
N GLU A 39 9.90 2.16 9.75
CA GLU A 39 11.03 1.30 9.44
C GLU A 39 11.59 0.64 10.70
N SER A 40 11.96 1.45 11.69
CA SER A 40 12.55 0.97 12.95
C SER A 40 11.62 -0.02 13.64
N LEU A 41 10.33 0.31 13.67
CA LEU A 41 9.31 -0.52 14.28
C LEU A 41 9.21 -1.91 13.60
N PHE A 42 9.07 -1.94 12.28
CA PHE A 42 8.94 -3.20 11.54
C PHE A 42 10.23 -4.04 11.65
N ARG A 43 11.40 -3.43 11.48
CA ARG A 43 12.69 -4.12 11.64
C ARG A 43 12.85 -4.71 13.04
N ASN A 44 12.45 -4.00 14.08
CA ASN A 44 12.50 -4.50 15.47
C ASN A 44 11.66 -5.76 15.70
N PHE A 45 10.59 -5.96 14.91
CA PHE A 45 9.76 -7.17 14.95
C PHE A 45 10.16 -8.22 13.91
N GLY A 46 11.37 -8.11 13.34
CA GLY A 46 11.93 -9.10 12.41
C GLY A 46 11.36 -9.05 11.00
N TRP A 47 10.69 -7.95 10.63
CA TRP A 47 10.23 -7.74 9.27
C TRP A 47 11.36 -7.25 8.39
N GLU A 48 11.31 -7.66 7.13
CA GLU A 48 12.04 -6.99 6.08
C GLU A 48 11.35 -5.66 5.76
N VAL A 49 12.13 -4.59 5.57
CA VAL A 49 11.60 -3.28 5.20
C VAL A 49 12.23 -2.83 3.91
N VAL A 50 11.39 -2.66 2.89
CA VAL A 50 11.76 -2.22 1.55
C VAL A 50 11.22 -0.81 1.34
N ILE A 51 12.10 0.14 1.05
CA ILE A 51 11.75 1.55 0.90
C ILE A 51 11.79 1.92 -0.59
N LEU A 52 10.62 2.18 -1.18
CA LEU A 52 10.47 2.56 -2.58
C LEU A 52 10.38 4.08 -2.67
N LYS A 53 11.52 4.74 -2.44
CA LYS A 53 11.58 6.22 -2.39
C LYS A 53 11.69 6.86 -3.77
N HIS A 54 12.57 6.33 -4.61
CA HIS A 54 12.94 6.92 -5.91
C HIS A 54 12.59 5.97 -7.06
N GLY A 55 11.94 6.49 -8.09
CA GLY A 55 11.72 5.76 -9.33
C GLY A 55 12.96 5.73 -10.22
N THR A 56 12.84 5.04 -11.35
CA THR A 56 13.96 4.83 -12.29
C THR A 56 14.51 6.13 -12.87
N LEU A 57 13.65 7.11 -13.18
CA LEU A 57 14.05 8.41 -13.72
C LEU A 57 14.86 9.23 -12.71
N GLN A 58 14.48 9.18 -11.43
CA GLN A 58 15.25 9.82 -10.36
C GLN A 58 16.60 9.16 -10.16
N GLN A 59 16.63 7.82 -10.11
CA GLN A 59 17.88 7.08 -9.96
C GLN A 59 18.85 7.38 -11.11
N ALA A 60 18.37 7.38 -12.36
CA ALA A 60 19.19 7.76 -13.52
C ALA A 60 19.73 9.20 -13.41
N ALA A 61 18.93 10.15 -12.94
CA ALA A 61 19.38 11.53 -12.74
C ALA A 61 20.42 11.67 -11.62
N PHE A 62 20.39 10.80 -10.61
CA PHE A 62 21.36 10.82 -9.51
C PHE A 62 22.75 10.32 -9.91
N GLU A 63 22.83 9.49 -10.95
CA GLU A 63 24.08 9.00 -11.52
C GLU A 63 24.79 10.04 -12.41
N GLU A 64 24.09 11.12 -12.79
CA GLU A 64 24.65 12.20 -13.59
C GLU A 64 25.53 13.17 -12.78
N GLU A 65 26.35 13.96 -13.46
CA GLU A 65 27.18 14.98 -12.81
C GLU A 65 26.30 16.00 -12.04
N GLY A 66 26.48 16.11 -10.72
CA GLY A 66 25.65 16.95 -9.85
C GLY A 66 24.38 16.25 -9.32
N GLY A 67 24.10 15.02 -9.75
CA GLY A 67 22.94 14.23 -9.35
C GLY A 67 22.87 13.96 -7.84
N GLU A 68 24.01 13.73 -7.19
CA GLU A 68 24.03 13.50 -5.73
C GLU A 68 23.58 14.72 -4.91
N LYS A 69 23.87 15.95 -5.38
CA LYS A 69 23.33 17.17 -4.75
C LYS A 69 21.82 17.22 -4.88
N LEU A 70 21.28 16.87 -6.05
CA LEU A 70 19.83 16.79 -6.28
C LEU A 70 19.18 15.74 -5.37
N ARG A 71 19.79 14.54 -5.28
CA ARG A 71 19.33 13.48 -4.37
C ARG A 71 19.27 13.94 -2.93
N THR A 72 20.37 14.51 -2.44
CA THR A 72 20.47 15.03 -1.06
C THR A 72 19.38 16.07 -0.79
N TRP A 73 19.14 16.98 -1.74
CA TRP A 73 18.09 17.99 -1.61
C TRP A 73 16.70 17.36 -1.57
N ILE A 74 16.39 16.40 -2.46
CA ILE A 74 15.12 15.67 -2.47
C ILE A 74 14.89 14.96 -1.13
N ASP A 75 15.93 14.33 -0.60
CA ASP A 75 15.87 13.56 0.64
C ASP A 75 15.66 14.42 1.88
N ALA A 76 16.21 15.65 1.86
CA ALA A 76 16.07 16.64 2.92
C ALA A 76 14.83 17.54 2.77
N CYS A 77 14.15 17.51 1.63
CA CYS A 77 13.04 18.41 1.34
C CYS A 77 11.84 18.18 2.28
N PRO A 78 11.35 19.22 2.99
CA PRO A 78 10.16 19.10 3.83
C PRO A 78 8.94 18.60 3.06
N ASN A 79 8.15 17.71 3.67
CA ASN A 79 6.97 17.10 3.03
C ASN A 79 5.98 18.14 2.49
N GLN A 80 5.78 19.24 3.24
CA GLN A 80 4.86 20.32 2.87
C GLN A 80 5.36 21.04 1.61
N LEU A 81 6.64 21.35 1.58
CA LEU A 81 7.28 22.02 0.45
C LEU A 81 7.24 21.13 -0.78
N TYR A 82 7.59 19.84 -0.64
CA TYR A 82 7.57 18.89 -1.74
C TYR A 82 6.17 18.77 -2.36
N SER A 83 5.14 18.69 -1.51
CA SER A 83 3.74 18.63 -1.95
C SER A 83 3.32 19.91 -2.68
N ALA A 84 3.66 21.08 -2.15
CA ALA A 84 3.36 22.36 -2.76
C ALA A 84 4.04 22.53 -4.13
N LEU A 85 5.32 22.18 -4.24
CA LEU A 85 6.06 22.25 -5.50
C LEU A 85 5.52 21.25 -6.53
N THR A 86 5.11 20.05 -6.09
CA THR A 86 4.43 19.07 -6.95
C THR A 86 3.17 19.66 -7.57
N PHE A 87 2.36 20.36 -6.77
CA PHE A 87 1.14 21.02 -7.25
C PHE A 87 1.43 22.22 -8.17
N GLN A 88 2.47 23.00 -7.86
CA GLN A 88 2.84 24.19 -8.65
C GLN A 88 3.55 23.87 -9.97
N GLY A 89 4.10 22.66 -10.10
CA GLY A 89 4.68 22.15 -11.35
C GLY A 89 6.13 22.59 -11.60
N GLY A 90 6.59 22.34 -12.83
CA GLY A 90 8.00 22.40 -13.23
C GLY A 90 8.69 23.75 -13.01
N ALA A 91 8.03 24.84 -13.37
CA ALA A 91 8.57 26.18 -13.20
C ALA A 91 8.88 26.51 -11.72
N ALA A 92 8.01 26.04 -10.81
CA ALA A 92 8.21 26.22 -9.37
C ALA A 92 9.33 25.33 -8.83
N TRP A 93 9.41 24.07 -9.29
CA TRP A 93 10.55 23.19 -9.01
C TRP A 93 11.87 23.83 -9.44
N ARG A 94 11.95 24.30 -10.69
CA ARG A 94 13.16 24.92 -11.23
C ARG A 94 13.59 26.10 -10.39
N ARG A 95 12.68 27.06 -10.16
CA ARG A 95 12.98 28.25 -9.37
C ARG A 95 13.54 27.85 -8.01
N ARG A 96 12.84 26.96 -7.30
CA ARG A 96 13.24 26.56 -5.96
C ARG A 96 14.58 25.83 -5.92
N LEU A 97 14.83 24.93 -6.87
CA LEU A 97 16.09 24.19 -6.95
C LEU A 97 17.27 25.13 -7.28
N LEU A 98 17.08 26.09 -8.17
CA LEU A 98 18.12 27.08 -8.49
C LEU A 98 18.36 28.04 -7.34
N ASP A 99 17.34 28.41 -6.57
CA ASP A 99 17.50 29.24 -5.38
C ASP A 99 18.31 28.52 -4.29
N ASP A 100 18.07 27.21 -4.08
CA ASP A 100 18.71 26.44 -3.00
C ASP A 100 20.08 25.83 -3.41
N LEU A 101 20.26 25.47 -4.68
CA LEU A 101 21.43 24.73 -5.19
C LEU A 101 22.21 25.44 -6.30
N GLY A 102 21.67 26.52 -6.87
CA GLY A 102 22.24 27.20 -8.02
C GLY A 102 23.60 27.82 -7.70
N ASP A 103 24.64 27.28 -8.30
CA ASP A 103 26.04 27.66 -8.09
C ASP A 103 26.83 27.80 -9.41
N GLN A 104 26.15 27.78 -10.56
CA GLN A 104 26.73 27.67 -11.91
C GLN A 104 27.56 26.39 -12.13
N GLY A 105 27.46 25.43 -11.20
CA GLY A 105 28.15 24.15 -11.23
C GLY A 105 27.34 23.05 -11.92
N PRO A 106 27.76 21.78 -11.73
CA PRO A 106 27.14 20.62 -12.38
C PRO A 106 25.64 20.47 -12.11
N VAL A 107 25.20 20.69 -10.87
CA VAL A 107 23.78 20.57 -10.50
C VAL A 107 22.91 21.62 -11.22
N THR A 108 23.43 22.82 -11.42
CA THR A 108 22.76 23.89 -12.18
C THR A 108 22.54 23.42 -13.63
N ARG A 109 23.59 22.90 -14.28
CA ARG A 109 23.49 22.35 -15.65
C ARG A 109 22.52 21.17 -15.75
N LEU A 110 22.51 20.30 -14.73
CA LEU A 110 21.58 19.17 -14.65
C LEU A 110 20.12 19.61 -14.59
N ILE A 111 19.82 20.71 -13.88
CA ILE A 111 18.48 21.30 -13.81
C ILE A 111 18.13 22.02 -15.12
N GLU A 112 19.03 22.84 -15.64
CA GLU A 112 18.80 23.71 -16.80
C GLU A 112 18.63 22.95 -18.12
N LYS A 113 19.26 21.78 -18.27
CA LYS A 113 19.12 20.99 -19.50
C LYS A 113 17.74 20.34 -19.68
N ARG A 114 16.89 20.36 -18.66
CA ARG A 114 15.53 19.81 -18.67
C ARG A 114 14.53 20.94 -18.87
N SER A 115 13.47 20.70 -19.64
CA SER A 115 12.26 21.51 -19.65
C SER A 115 11.55 21.49 -18.30
N ASP A 116 10.57 22.36 -18.11
CA ASP A 116 9.76 22.37 -16.89
C ASP A 116 8.91 21.09 -16.79
N GLU A 117 8.41 20.57 -17.91
CA GLU A 117 7.67 19.32 -17.99
C GLU A 117 8.54 18.13 -17.60
N GLU A 118 9.74 18.03 -18.15
CA GLU A 118 10.70 16.96 -17.80
C GLU A 118 11.15 17.05 -16.35
N LEU A 119 11.36 18.27 -15.83
CA LEU A 119 11.71 18.47 -14.43
C LEU A 119 10.55 18.07 -13.52
N ALA A 120 9.31 18.44 -13.85
CA ALA A 120 8.14 18.02 -13.09
C ALA A 120 8.00 16.49 -13.08
N ALA A 121 8.19 15.83 -14.22
CA ALA A 121 8.17 14.37 -14.33
C ALA A 121 9.29 13.72 -13.49
N LEU A 122 10.52 14.25 -13.54
CA LEU A 122 11.64 13.80 -12.71
C LEU A 122 11.32 13.92 -11.22
N MET A 123 10.83 15.09 -10.78
CA MET A 123 10.51 15.31 -9.37
C MET A 123 9.31 14.47 -8.93
N ALA A 124 8.35 14.18 -9.81
CA ALA A 124 7.19 13.34 -9.48
C ALA A 124 7.45 11.82 -9.56
N ASN A 125 8.55 11.38 -10.16
CA ASN A 125 8.92 9.95 -10.30
C ASN A 125 9.45 9.35 -8.98
N LEU A 126 8.57 9.27 -7.99
CA LEU A 126 8.80 8.56 -6.75
C LEU A 126 8.64 7.04 -6.95
N GLY A 127 9.32 6.25 -6.10
CA GLY A 127 9.36 4.80 -6.26
C GLY A 127 7.99 4.11 -6.20
N GLY A 128 7.03 4.67 -5.48
CA GLY A 128 5.65 4.16 -5.45
C GLY A 128 4.80 4.49 -6.68
N HIS A 129 5.33 5.26 -7.64
CA HIS A 129 4.71 5.53 -8.95
C HIS A 129 5.49 4.93 -10.12
N ASP A 130 6.59 4.22 -9.84
CA ASP A 130 7.42 3.59 -10.83
C ASP A 130 7.14 2.09 -10.87
N LEU A 131 6.44 1.64 -11.92
CA LEU A 131 5.99 0.25 -12.02
C LEU A 131 7.16 -0.74 -12.05
N ALA A 132 8.29 -0.39 -12.69
CA ALA A 132 9.45 -1.25 -12.74
C ALA A 132 10.03 -1.45 -11.32
N THR A 133 10.27 -0.35 -10.59
CA THR A 133 10.73 -0.40 -9.20
C THR A 133 9.79 -1.19 -8.29
N ILE A 134 8.47 -1.04 -8.46
CA ILE A 134 7.48 -1.80 -7.67
C ILE A 134 7.53 -3.29 -8.01
N VAL A 135 7.54 -3.65 -9.30
CA VAL A 135 7.58 -5.05 -9.73
C VAL A 135 8.83 -5.75 -9.23
N ASP A 136 10.00 -5.13 -9.40
CA ASP A 136 11.28 -5.70 -8.95
C ASP A 136 11.27 -5.96 -7.44
N ALA A 137 10.79 -5.01 -6.65
CA ALA A 137 10.69 -5.14 -5.20
C ALA A 137 9.75 -6.28 -4.75
N PHE A 138 8.60 -6.43 -5.41
CA PHE A 138 7.65 -7.50 -5.09
C PHE A 138 8.15 -8.87 -5.55
N GLU A 139 8.83 -8.95 -6.70
CA GLU A 139 9.44 -10.18 -7.18
C GLU A 139 10.59 -10.65 -6.27
N GLU A 140 11.43 -9.73 -5.80
CA GLU A 140 12.47 -10.03 -4.80
C GLU A 140 11.85 -10.58 -3.51
N ALA A 141 10.85 -9.88 -2.95
CA ALA A 141 10.18 -10.30 -1.73
C ALA A 141 9.42 -11.64 -1.87
N ARG A 142 8.97 -11.99 -3.09
CA ARG A 142 8.34 -13.28 -3.39
C ARG A 142 9.33 -14.44 -3.26
N GLY A 143 10.64 -14.17 -3.31
CA GLY A 143 11.70 -15.17 -3.17
C GLY A 143 11.82 -15.80 -1.78
N HIS A 144 11.11 -15.29 -0.78
CA HIS A 144 11.18 -15.80 0.60
C HIS A 144 9.86 -15.66 1.36
N ASN A 145 9.77 -16.28 2.54
CA ASN A 145 8.57 -16.24 3.40
C ASN A 145 8.64 -15.26 4.58
N ARG A 146 9.69 -14.46 4.69
CA ARG A 146 9.79 -13.40 5.72
C ARG A 146 8.64 -12.41 5.55
N PRO A 147 8.04 -11.90 6.63
CA PRO A 147 7.07 -10.83 6.50
C PRO A 147 7.77 -9.54 6.04
N THR A 148 7.20 -8.85 5.06
CA THR A 148 7.84 -7.70 4.39
C THR A 148 6.95 -6.48 4.44
N CYS A 149 7.51 -5.34 4.85
CA CYS A 149 6.86 -4.04 4.83
C CYS A 149 7.45 -3.20 3.69
N PHE A 150 6.60 -2.83 2.74
CA PHE A 150 6.92 -1.90 1.67
C PHE A 150 6.49 -0.51 2.08
N ILE A 151 7.41 0.44 2.10
CA ILE A 151 7.12 1.86 2.29
C ILE A 151 7.23 2.52 0.92
N ALA A 152 6.10 2.70 0.25
CA ALA A 152 6.03 3.26 -1.10
C ALA A 152 5.84 4.76 -1.03
N TYR A 153 6.81 5.53 -1.52
CA TYR A 153 6.67 6.98 -1.60
C TYR A 153 5.83 7.33 -2.82
N THR A 154 4.74 8.04 -2.58
CA THR A 154 3.79 8.43 -3.62
C THR A 154 3.42 9.91 -3.46
N ILE A 155 2.52 10.34 -4.33
CA ILE A 155 1.93 11.66 -4.41
C ILE A 155 0.42 11.45 -4.37
N LYS A 156 -0.25 12.07 -3.40
CA LYS A 156 -1.70 12.01 -3.31
C LYS A 156 -2.32 12.70 -4.54
N GLY A 157 -3.23 12.02 -5.22
CA GLY A 157 -3.84 12.52 -6.46
C GLY A 157 -2.89 12.53 -7.65
N PHE A 158 -1.86 11.69 -7.66
CA PHE A 158 -0.95 11.55 -8.81
C PHE A 158 -1.72 11.35 -10.12
N GLY A 159 -1.25 12.04 -11.17
CA GLY A 159 -1.92 12.07 -12.48
C GLY A 159 -3.13 13.02 -12.56
N LEU A 160 -3.57 13.62 -11.46
CA LEU A 160 -4.66 14.59 -11.44
C LEU A 160 -4.13 16.03 -11.32
N PRO A 161 -4.88 17.05 -11.79
CA PRO A 161 -4.53 18.46 -11.59
C PRO A 161 -4.37 18.90 -10.13
N LEU A 162 -4.91 18.12 -9.17
CA LEU A 162 -4.82 18.38 -7.73
C LEU A 162 -3.65 17.63 -7.05
N ALA A 163 -2.76 16.99 -7.82
CA ALA A 163 -1.62 16.26 -7.30
C ALA A 163 -0.79 17.12 -6.32
N GLY A 164 -0.60 16.64 -5.09
CA GLY A 164 0.15 17.36 -4.06
C GLY A 164 -0.61 18.54 -3.40
N HIS A 165 -1.81 18.89 -3.84
CA HIS A 165 -2.61 19.95 -3.23
C HIS A 165 -3.02 19.59 -1.78
N LYS A 166 -2.94 20.54 -0.85
CA LYS A 166 -3.27 20.31 0.57
C LYS A 166 -4.73 19.86 0.78
N ASP A 167 -5.65 20.37 -0.04
CA ASP A 167 -7.08 20.06 0.03
C ASP A 167 -7.50 18.93 -0.93
N ASN A 168 -6.54 18.16 -1.46
CA ASN A 168 -6.83 17.11 -2.46
C ASN A 168 -7.79 16.02 -1.94
N HIS A 169 -7.95 15.86 -0.63
CA HIS A 169 -8.86 14.85 -0.08
C HIS A 169 -10.34 15.07 -0.45
N ALA A 170 -10.81 16.32 -0.38
CA ALA A 170 -12.19 16.71 -0.68
C ALA A 170 -12.28 17.66 -1.90
N GLY A 171 -11.14 17.93 -2.54
CA GLY A 171 -11.07 18.78 -3.72
C GLY A 171 -11.79 18.15 -4.90
N LEU A 172 -12.80 18.84 -5.40
CA LEU A 172 -13.45 18.48 -6.65
C LEU A 172 -12.70 19.17 -7.79
N MET A 173 -12.46 18.43 -8.87
CA MET A 173 -11.97 19.03 -10.11
C MET A 173 -13.05 19.94 -10.70
N THR A 174 -12.64 21.08 -11.24
CA THR A 174 -13.52 21.91 -12.04
C THR A 174 -13.91 21.19 -13.34
N PRO A 175 -15.03 21.55 -14.00
CA PRO A 175 -15.36 21.00 -15.32
C PRO A 175 -14.22 21.12 -16.33
N SER A 176 -13.46 22.22 -16.31
CA SER A 176 -12.28 22.41 -17.16
C SER A 176 -11.12 21.46 -16.83
N GLN A 177 -10.91 21.15 -15.55
CA GLN A 177 -9.89 20.18 -15.13
C GLN A 177 -10.29 18.76 -15.52
N VAL A 178 -11.57 18.41 -15.39
CA VAL A 178 -12.11 17.12 -15.85
C VAL A 178 -11.94 16.99 -17.36
N GLU A 179 -12.27 18.02 -18.12
CA GLU A 179 -12.11 18.05 -19.57
C GLU A 179 -10.64 17.92 -20.00
N ALA A 180 -9.72 18.61 -19.32
CA ALA A 180 -8.29 18.47 -19.58
C ALA A 180 -7.80 17.04 -19.28
N LEU A 181 -8.24 16.45 -18.16
CA LEU A 181 -7.91 15.06 -17.82
C LEU A 181 -8.45 14.09 -18.88
N ARG A 182 -9.69 14.27 -19.31
CA ARG A 182 -10.33 13.46 -20.37
C ARG A 182 -9.48 13.48 -21.65
N GLN A 183 -9.04 14.66 -22.07
CA GLN A 183 -8.19 14.83 -23.26
C GLN A 183 -6.83 14.15 -23.10
N VAL A 184 -6.17 14.31 -21.94
CA VAL A 184 -4.88 13.64 -21.66
C VAL A 184 -5.03 12.12 -21.64
N MET A 185 -6.14 11.61 -21.11
CA MET A 185 -6.46 10.19 -21.10
C MET A 185 -6.94 9.65 -22.46
N GLY A 186 -7.10 10.52 -23.47
CA GLY A 186 -7.57 10.13 -24.80
C GLY A 186 -9.03 9.66 -24.85
N VAL A 187 -9.83 10.00 -23.84
CA VAL A 187 -11.22 9.54 -23.72
C VAL A 187 -12.15 10.44 -24.52
N ARG A 188 -13.04 9.91 -25.37
CA ARG A 188 -14.04 10.72 -26.10
C ARG A 188 -15.18 11.20 -25.19
N GLU A 189 -15.73 12.38 -25.51
CA GLU A 189 -16.86 12.96 -24.77
C GLU A 189 -18.09 12.05 -24.88
N GLY A 190 -18.70 11.72 -23.74
CA GLY A 190 -19.83 10.80 -23.64
C GLY A 190 -19.45 9.32 -23.56
N CYS A 191 -18.16 8.98 -23.69
CA CYS A 191 -17.61 7.63 -23.58
C CYS A 191 -16.84 7.40 -22.27
N GLU A 192 -16.99 8.26 -21.26
CA GLU A 192 -16.20 8.21 -20.02
C GLU A 192 -16.42 6.94 -19.20
N TRP A 193 -17.50 6.20 -19.47
CA TRP A 193 -17.86 4.95 -18.80
C TRP A 193 -17.51 3.70 -19.62
N ASP A 194 -17.00 3.87 -20.84
CA ASP A 194 -16.59 2.76 -21.69
C ASP A 194 -15.26 2.16 -21.20
N ARG A 195 -15.22 0.84 -21.01
CA ARG A 195 -14.17 0.16 -20.22
C ARG A 195 -12.73 0.33 -20.73
N PHE A 196 -12.56 0.50 -22.04
CA PHE A 196 -11.25 0.53 -22.70
C PHE A 196 -11.04 1.80 -23.53
N GLU A 197 -11.92 2.78 -23.38
CA GLU A 197 -11.80 4.06 -24.06
C GLU A 197 -10.51 4.77 -23.64
N GLY A 198 -9.84 5.40 -24.60
CA GLY A 198 -8.54 6.06 -24.39
C GLY A 198 -7.32 5.14 -24.38
N LEU A 199 -7.51 3.81 -24.45
CA LEU A 199 -6.41 2.86 -24.61
C LEU A 199 -6.05 2.69 -26.09
N ALA A 200 -4.74 2.61 -26.37
CA ALA A 200 -4.22 2.47 -27.74
C ALA A 200 -4.28 1.04 -28.30
N TYR A 201 -4.82 0.08 -27.55
CA TYR A 201 -4.85 -1.34 -27.90
C TYR A 201 -6.24 -1.80 -28.32
N ASP A 202 -6.31 -2.84 -29.14
CA ASP A 202 -7.58 -3.44 -29.53
C ASP A 202 -8.30 -4.04 -28.30
N GLU A 203 -9.62 -3.88 -28.25
CA GLU A 203 -10.43 -4.36 -27.14
C GLU A 203 -10.35 -5.88 -26.95
N ALA A 204 -10.31 -6.65 -28.04
CA ALA A 204 -10.20 -8.11 -27.95
C ALA A 204 -8.83 -8.52 -27.38
N GLU A 205 -7.77 -7.81 -27.74
CA GLU A 205 -6.43 -8.02 -27.19
C GLU A 205 -6.39 -7.72 -25.68
N ILE A 206 -6.93 -6.58 -25.24
CA ILE A 206 -7.00 -6.23 -23.81
C ILE A 206 -7.77 -7.28 -23.03
N ARG A 207 -8.94 -7.69 -23.54
CA ARG A 207 -9.78 -8.72 -22.90
C ARG A 207 -9.04 -10.06 -22.81
N SER A 208 -8.37 -10.47 -23.88
CA SER A 208 -7.58 -11.70 -23.93
C SER A 208 -6.45 -11.66 -22.90
N TYR A 209 -5.72 -10.55 -22.84
CA TYR A 209 -4.66 -10.34 -21.85
C TYR A 209 -5.20 -10.41 -20.42
N LEU A 210 -6.26 -9.64 -20.11
CA LEU A 210 -6.87 -9.61 -18.77
C LEU A 210 -7.33 -11.01 -18.35
N ALA A 211 -8.00 -11.75 -19.25
CA ALA A 211 -8.42 -13.13 -19.01
C ALA A 211 -7.25 -14.10 -18.79
N SER A 212 -6.07 -13.77 -19.32
CA SER A 212 -4.85 -14.56 -19.16
C SER A 212 -4.09 -14.30 -17.85
N THR A 213 -4.42 -13.23 -17.12
CA THR A 213 -3.71 -12.87 -15.88
C THR A 213 -3.92 -13.93 -14.80
N PRO A 214 -2.94 -14.18 -13.90
CA PRO A 214 -3.11 -15.13 -12.80
C PRO A 214 -4.27 -14.79 -11.86
N PHE A 215 -4.65 -13.52 -11.75
CA PHE A 215 -5.77 -13.08 -10.92
C PHE A 215 -7.13 -13.40 -11.55
N ALA A 216 -7.26 -13.27 -12.89
CA ALA A 216 -8.49 -13.54 -13.63
C ALA A 216 -8.66 -15.02 -13.97
N LYS A 217 -7.55 -15.72 -14.26
CA LYS A 217 -7.49 -17.19 -14.29
C LYS A 217 -7.81 -17.64 -12.87
N ALA A 218 -9.07 -17.97 -12.60
CA ALA A 218 -9.57 -18.38 -11.30
C ALA A 218 -8.76 -19.56 -10.74
N ALA A 219 -7.61 -19.29 -10.10
CA ALA A 219 -6.92 -20.22 -9.26
C ALA A 219 -7.80 -20.38 -8.02
N ALA A 220 -8.74 -21.32 -8.10
CA ALA A 220 -9.53 -21.88 -7.01
C ALA A 220 -9.77 -20.92 -5.83
N ARG A 221 -10.42 -19.77 -6.06
CA ARG A 221 -11.05 -19.06 -4.95
C ARG A 221 -12.09 -20.02 -4.39
N ARG A 222 -11.81 -20.58 -3.21
CA ARG A 222 -12.69 -21.53 -2.53
C ARG A 222 -13.90 -20.77 -2.00
N HIS A 223 -14.87 -20.55 -2.86
CA HIS A 223 -16.21 -20.07 -2.49
C HIS A 223 -17.08 -21.18 -1.87
N PRO A 224 -16.94 -22.45 -2.27
CA PRO A 224 -17.56 -23.55 -1.54
C PRO A 224 -16.58 -24.14 -0.50
N ALA A 225 -17.06 -24.26 0.74
CA ALA A 225 -16.44 -25.08 1.77
C ALA A 225 -17.19 -26.42 1.87
N PRO A 226 -16.51 -27.55 2.08
CA PRO A 226 -17.18 -28.82 2.37
C PRO A 226 -18.11 -28.67 3.58
N ALA A 227 -19.34 -29.14 3.47
CA ALA A 227 -20.23 -29.21 4.61
C ALA A 227 -19.66 -30.18 5.64
N ILE A 228 -19.61 -29.76 6.89
CA ILE A 228 -19.05 -30.54 7.99
C ILE A 228 -20.24 -31.14 8.75
N PRO A 229 -20.37 -32.48 8.82
CA PRO A 229 -21.47 -33.10 9.53
C PRO A 229 -21.50 -32.64 10.99
N VAL A 230 -22.57 -31.96 11.38
CA VAL A 230 -22.78 -31.52 12.76
C VAL A 230 -23.52 -32.65 13.49
N PRO A 231 -23.01 -33.10 14.64
CA PRO A 231 -23.73 -34.08 15.46
C PRO A 231 -25.13 -33.58 15.80
N ALA A 232 -26.14 -34.42 15.64
CA ALA A 232 -27.54 -34.07 15.98
C ALA A 232 -27.70 -33.77 17.48
N ARG A 233 -26.81 -34.32 18.31
CA ARG A 233 -26.71 -34.09 19.75
C ARG A 233 -25.25 -34.10 20.16
N ILE A 234 -24.93 -33.32 21.19
CA ILE A 234 -23.66 -33.36 21.89
C ILE A 234 -24.00 -33.75 23.32
N ASP A 235 -23.47 -34.90 23.75
CA ASP A 235 -23.74 -35.42 25.08
C ASP A 235 -22.91 -34.63 26.09
N VAL A 236 -23.58 -33.80 26.88
CA VAL A 236 -22.96 -32.96 27.92
C VAL A 236 -23.54 -33.29 29.27
N ALA A 237 -22.68 -33.46 30.27
CA ALA A 237 -23.11 -33.68 31.65
C ALA A 237 -23.77 -32.41 32.22
N SER A 238 -25.10 -32.40 32.30
CA SER A 238 -25.89 -31.29 32.87
C SER A 238 -25.96 -31.37 34.40
N GLN A 239 -25.92 -30.20 35.06
CA GLN A 239 -26.13 -30.05 36.50
C GLN A 239 -27.45 -29.33 36.77
N ALA A 240 -28.07 -29.59 37.94
CA ALA A 240 -29.38 -29.04 38.30
C ALA A 240 -29.39 -27.50 38.45
N ALA A 241 -28.25 -26.90 38.83
CA ALA A 241 -28.07 -25.46 38.90
C ALA A 241 -26.73 -25.09 38.26
N MET A 242 -26.76 -24.31 37.19
CA MET A 242 -25.59 -23.88 36.46
C MET A 242 -25.88 -22.59 35.68
N SER A 243 -24.85 -21.77 35.46
CA SER A 243 -24.97 -20.62 34.57
C SER A 243 -24.93 -21.05 33.10
N THR A 244 -25.44 -20.22 32.20
CA THR A 244 -25.34 -20.45 30.76
C THR A 244 -23.88 -20.50 30.28
N GLN A 245 -22.99 -19.70 30.88
CA GLN A 245 -21.55 -19.72 30.59
C GLN A 245 -20.91 -21.05 31.01
N GLN A 246 -21.29 -21.59 32.17
CA GLN A 246 -20.84 -22.91 32.61
C GLN A 246 -21.33 -24.01 31.66
N GLY A 247 -22.58 -23.90 31.17
CA GLY A 247 -23.09 -24.83 30.16
C GLY A 247 -22.36 -24.76 28.82
N PHE A 248 -22.05 -23.55 28.36
CA PHE A 248 -21.23 -23.35 27.17
C PHE A 248 -19.83 -23.97 27.34
N GLY A 249 -19.16 -23.77 28.47
CA GLY A 249 -17.86 -24.37 28.75
C GLY A 249 -17.88 -25.90 28.73
N LEU A 250 -18.89 -26.52 29.35
CA LEU A 250 -19.06 -27.98 29.33
C LEU A 250 -19.32 -28.52 27.91
N LEU A 251 -20.12 -27.80 27.12
CA LEU A 251 -20.34 -28.15 25.72
C LEU A 251 -19.03 -28.10 24.91
N MET A 252 -18.25 -27.03 25.05
CA MET A 252 -16.97 -26.89 24.36
C MET A 252 -15.97 -27.95 24.79
N HIS A 253 -15.93 -28.30 26.08
CA HIS A 253 -15.08 -29.37 26.63
C HIS A 253 -15.40 -30.72 26.00
N ASP A 254 -16.68 -31.10 25.94
CA ASP A 254 -17.08 -32.40 25.39
C ASP A 254 -16.91 -32.46 23.86
N ILE A 255 -17.10 -31.34 23.15
CA ILE A 255 -16.70 -31.22 21.74
C ILE A 255 -15.19 -31.46 21.59
N ALA A 256 -14.35 -30.82 22.42
CA ALA A 256 -12.90 -30.89 22.32
C ALA A 256 -12.32 -32.29 22.61
N LYS A 257 -13.03 -33.12 23.38
CA LYS A 257 -12.68 -34.54 23.59
C LYS A 257 -12.94 -35.43 22.36
N SER A 258 -13.70 -34.95 21.38
CA SER A 258 -14.06 -35.71 20.19
C SER A 258 -12.98 -35.58 19.11
N ASP A 259 -12.66 -36.70 18.44
CA ASP A 259 -11.81 -36.72 17.24
C ASP A 259 -12.59 -36.46 15.93
N SER A 260 -13.86 -36.03 16.04
CA SER A 260 -14.73 -35.77 14.89
C SER A 260 -14.19 -34.65 13.99
N ASP A 261 -14.54 -34.72 12.70
CA ASP A 261 -14.22 -33.64 11.77
C ASP A 261 -14.88 -32.31 12.15
N PHE A 262 -16.01 -32.35 12.85
CA PHE A 262 -16.66 -31.17 13.43
C PHE A 262 -15.78 -30.51 14.51
N ALA A 263 -15.29 -31.30 15.47
CA ALA A 263 -14.45 -30.78 16.56
C ALA A 263 -13.17 -30.13 16.05
N LYS A 264 -12.49 -30.75 15.06
CA LYS A 264 -11.25 -30.22 14.44
C LYS A 264 -11.41 -28.86 13.74
N ARG A 265 -12.64 -28.41 13.55
CA ARG A 265 -13.00 -27.20 12.78
C ARG A 265 -13.50 -26.08 13.66
N ILE A 266 -13.66 -26.34 14.95
CA ILE A 266 -14.05 -25.34 15.92
C ILE A 266 -12.79 -24.64 16.43
N VAL A 267 -12.81 -23.31 16.32
CA VAL A 267 -11.77 -22.44 16.84
C VAL A 267 -12.42 -21.51 17.85
N THR A 268 -11.95 -21.55 19.09
CA THR A 268 -12.37 -20.60 20.13
C THR A 268 -11.35 -19.48 20.25
N THR A 269 -11.83 -18.29 20.61
CA THR A 269 -10.98 -17.14 20.88
C THR A 269 -11.47 -16.46 22.14
N SER A 270 -10.55 -16.04 23.01
CA SER A 270 -10.88 -15.33 24.23
C SER A 270 -9.80 -14.28 24.51
N PRO A 271 -10.15 -13.01 24.76
CA PRO A 271 -9.19 -11.96 25.03
C PRO A 271 -8.74 -12.02 26.49
N ASP A 272 -7.79 -12.90 26.81
CA ASP A 272 -7.15 -13.04 28.13
C ASP A 272 -8.10 -13.42 29.29
N VAL A 273 -9.29 -13.93 28.99
CA VAL A 273 -10.33 -14.27 29.98
C VAL A 273 -10.79 -15.71 29.89
N THR A 274 -9.94 -16.61 29.36
CA THR A 274 -10.28 -18.04 29.17
C THR A 274 -10.74 -18.73 30.46
N VAL A 275 -10.12 -18.39 31.59
CA VAL A 275 -10.46 -18.97 32.91
C VAL A 275 -11.81 -18.48 33.41
N SER A 276 -12.07 -17.17 33.37
CA SER A 276 -13.36 -16.60 33.82
C SER A 276 -14.52 -16.90 32.88
N THR A 277 -14.22 -17.32 31.64
CA THR A 277 -15.22 -17.71 30.64
C THR A 277 -15.36 -19.23 30.47
N ASN A 278 -14.75 -20.06 31.33
CA ASN A 278 -14.81 -21.53 31.22
C ASN A 278 -14.37 -22.09 29.84
N LEU A 279 -13.43 -21.42 29.18
CA LEU A 279 -12.82 -21.85 27.91
C LEU A 279 -11.38 -22.36 28.06
N GLY A 280 -10.82 -22.30 29.27
CA GLY A 280 -9.46 -22.77 29.58
C GLY A 280 -9.38 -24.14 30.27
N ALA A 281 -10.52 -24.82 30.45
CA ALA A 281 -10.64 -26.11 31.14
C ALA A 281 -10.58 -27.29 30.17
#